data_AF-A0AA40B4G1-F1
#
_entry.id   AF-A0AA40B4G1-F1
#
_cell.length_a   1.000
_cell.length_b   1.000
_cell.length_c   1.000
_cell.angle_alpha   90.00
_cell.angle_beta   90.00
_cell.angle_gamma   90.00
#
_symmetry.space_group_name_H-M   'P 1'
#
loop_
_entity.id
_entity.type
_entity.pdbx_description
1 polymer ?
#
loop_
_entity_poly.entity_id
_entity_poly.type
_entity_poly.pdbx_seq_one_letter_code
_entity_poly.pdbx_strand_id
1 'polypeptide(L)'
;WSNFLAPKLRHFPLADAARRLQRKGHLGNSREGLVARARFGENGQDFTLKIICSLPEPTCVLDERVEELWPLELEACTVAVLEKVCAGLRQSFPPGVSIPARKLRRDYNDVLSCLHALSDQGRRARKFDVLHPKYRETMSISDTRIRKCFGWVQLHGEDIRIVNSRINRDTWDRKDKTSLSYFSRDETYFGLVYEFVPQAPKELNAVERQLEFFH
;
A
#
# COMPACT_ATOMS: atom_id res chain seq x y z
N TRP A 1 4.70 20.33 -4.52
CA TRP A 1 5.21 19.22 -5.37
C TRP A 1 6.27 18.38 -4.66
N SER A 2 7.26 19.00 -3.99
CA SER A 2 8.33 18.32 -3.22
C SER A 2 7.87 17.13 -2.36
N ASN A 3 6.71 17.25 -1.71
CA ASN A 3 6.13 16.18 -0.89
C ASN A 3 5.86 14.85 -1.63
N PHE A 4 5.72 14.86 -2.96
CA PHE A 4 5.51 13.67 -3.80
C PHE A 4 6.80 13.15 -4.45
N LEU A 5 7.91 13.92 -4.41
CA LEU A 5 9.16 13.56 -5.07
C LEU A 5 9.99 12.53 -4.29
N ALA A 6 9.88 12.54 -2.96
CA ALA A 6 10.52 11.57 -2.08
C ALA A 6 9.56 11.18 -0.94
N PRO A 7 8.46 10.49 -1.25
CA PRO A 7 7.41 10.20 -0.29
C PRO A 7 7.91 9.15 0.71
N LYS A 8 8.07 9.55 1.98
CA LYS A 8 8.48 8.63 3.05
C LYS A 8 7.28 8.17 3.84
N LEU A 9 7.19 6.86 4.08
CA LEU A 9 6.24 6.28 5.00
C LEU A 9 6.80 6.33 6.43
N ARG A 10 5.95 6.71 7.38
CA ARG A 10 6.32 6.75 8.80
C ARG A 10 6.56 5.35 9.36
N HIS A 11 7.40 5.27 10.39
CA HIS A 11 7.51 4.08 11.23
C HIS A 11 6.21 3.87 12.01
N PHE A 12 5.82 2.61 12.22
CA PHE A 12 4.64 2.25 12.99
C PHE A 12 4.93 2.46 14.49
N PRO A 13 4.20 3.35 15.19
CA PRO A 13 4.57 3.79 16.54
C PRO A 13 4.45 2.71 17.62
N LEU A 14 3.74 1.61 17.35
CA LEU A 14 3.65 0.46 18.27
C LEU A 14 4.69 -0.63 17.95
N ALA A 15 5.76 -0.30 17.23
CA ALA A 15 6.81 -1.25 16.86
C ALA A 15 7.51 -1.87 18.07
N ASP A 16 7.71 -1.11 19.16
CA ASP A 16 8.24 -1.68 20.41
C ASP A 16 7.28 -2.72 21.04
N ALA A 17 5.99 -2.67 20.66
CA ALA A 17 4.97 -3.65 21.03
C ALA A 17 4.84 -4.83 20.05
N ALA A 18 5.68 -4.92 19.01
CA ALA A 18 5.76 -6.07 18.10
C ALA A 18 6.07 -7.39 18.82
N ARG A 19 6.64 -7.31 20.03
CA ARG A 19 6.89 -8.43 20.96
C ARG A 19 5.64 -9.23 21.37
N ARG A 20 4.43 -8.79 20.98
CA ARG A 20 3.16 -9.43 21.38
C ARG A 20 2.19 -9.58 20.21
N LEU A 21 2.63 -10.17 19.10
CA LEU A 21 1.75 -10.56 17.99
C LEU A 21 0.84 -11.73 18.41
N GLN A 22 -0.29 -11.41 19.05
CA GLN A 22 -1.08 -12.36 19.87
C GLN A 22 -2.14 -13.20 19.13
N ARG A 23 -2.47 -12.93 17.86
CA ARG A 23 -3.42 -13.77 17.11
C ARG A 23 -3.06 -13.79 15.64
N LYS A 24 -2.72 -14.97 15.12
CA LYS A 24 -2.18 -15.16 13.77
C LYS A 24 -3.14 -15.99 12.93
N GLY A 25 -3.97 -15.26 12.19
CA GLY A 25 -4.66 -15.81 11.04
C GLY A 25 -3.84 -15.49 9.80
N HIS A 26 -3.38 -16.50 9.07
CA HIS A 26 -2.90 -16.31 7.71
C HIS A 26 -4.06 -15.76 6.87
N LEU A 27 -3.84 -14.65 6.17
CA LEU A 27 -4.86 -14.03 5.29
C LEU A 27 -4.59 -14.30 3.82
N GLY A 28 -3.34 -14.54 3.44
CA GLY A 28 -2.96 -14.88 2.07
C GLY A 28 -1.47 -14.71 1.82
N ASN A 29 -1.07 -15.01 0.59
CA ASN A 29 0.28 -14.74 0.08
C ASN A 29 0.24 -13.57 -0.90
N SER A 30 1.25 -12.71 -0.84
CA SER A 30 1.57 -11.72 -1.88
C SER A 30 2.73 -12.24 -2.73
N ARG A 31 3.09 -11.52 -3.80
CA ARG A 31 4.25 -11.89 -4.62
C ARG A 31 5.56 -11.72 -3.84
N GLU A 32 5.64 -10.73 -2.95
CA GLU A 32 6.85 -10.34 -2.24
C GLU A 32 6.91 -10.85 -0.79
N GLY A 33 5.93 -11.64 -0.36
CA GLY A 33 5.85 -12.18 0.99
C GLY A 33 4.43 -12.57 1.41
N LEU A 34 4.09 -12.41 2.69
CA LEU A 34 2.89 -12.97 3.29
C LEU A 34 2.01 -11.92 3.98
N VAL A 35 0.70 -12.13 3.97
CA VAL A 35 -0.27 -11.26 4.63
C VAL A 35 -0.91 -12.01 5.81
N ALA A 36 -0.83 -11.42 7.00
CA ALA A 36 -1.37 -11.97 8.23
C ALA A 36 -2.29 -10.97 8.95
N ARG A 37 -3.24 -11.50 9.71
CA ARG A 37 -3.94 -10.74 10.75
C ARG A 37 -3.00 -10.60 11.94
N ALA A 38 -2.92 -9.39 12.46
CA ALA A 38 -2.00 -9.01 13.52
C ALA A 38 -2.73 -8.25 14.63
N ARG A 39 -2.24 -8.39 15.86
CA ARG A 39 -2.61 -7.54 16.99
C ARG A 39 -1.33 -7.05 17.64
N PHE A 40 -1.27 -5.75 17.92
CA PHE A 40 -0.13 -5.12 18.59
C PHE A 40 -0.59 -4.59 19.95
N GLY A 41 0.22 -4.81 20.98
CA GLY A 41 -0.10 -4.39 22.35
C GLY A 41 -1.30 -5.10 22.99
N GLU A 42 -1.78 -4.56 24.11
CA GLU A 42 -2.87 -5.15 24.92
C GLU A 42 -4.26 -4.71 24.47
N ASN A 43 -4.36 -3.65 23.65
CA ASN A 43 -5.62 -3.02 23.26
C ASN A 43 -6.49 -3.85 22.29
N GLY A 44 -6.05 -5.05 21.91
CA GLY A 44 -6.89 -6.02 21.19
C GLY A 44 -7.29 -5.65 19.76
N GLN A 45 -6.85 -4.49 19.22
CA GLN A 45 -7.17 -4.05 17.86
C GLN A 45 -6.50 -4.95 16.82
N ASP A 46 -7.29 -5.35 15.83
CA ASP A 46 -6.81 -6.12 14.68
C ASP A 46 -6.27 -5.23 13.57
N PHE A 47 -5.16 -5.66 13.01
CA PHE A 47 -4.45 -5.07 11.88
C PHE A 47 -4.22 -6.12 10.79
N THR A 48 -3.96 -5.64 9.58
CA THR A 48 -3.40 -6.46 8.51
C THR A 48 -1.89 -6.17 8.45
N LEU A 49 -1.07 -7.21 8.52
CA LEU A 49 0.38 -7.13 8.42
C LEU A 49 0.83 -7.80 7.13
N LYS A 50 1.36 -7.02 6.17
CA LYS A 50 2.05 -7.54 4.99
C LYS A 50 3.53 -7.63 5.32
N ILE A 51 4.04 -8.83 5.47
CA ILE A 51 5.44 -9.13 5.75
C ILE A 51 6.15 -9.34 4.42
N ILE A 52 7.24 -8.62 4.20
CA ILE A 52 8.06 -8.73 2.99
C ILE A 52 9.15 -9.76 3.26
N CYS A 53 9.11 -10.87 2.51
CA CYS A 53 10.05 -11.98 2.64
C CYS A 53 11.25 -11.79 1.73
N SER A 54 11.09 -11.10 0.61
CA SER A 54 12.18 -10.82 -0.33
C SER A 54 13.20 -9.88 0.32
N LEU A 55 14.37 -10.44 0.67
CA LEU A 55 15.59 -9.65 0.70
C LEU A 55 15.82 -9.09 -0.71
N PRO A 56 16.55 -7.97 -0.87
CA PRO A 56 17.04 -7.59 -2.19
C PRO A 56 18.03 -8.67 -2.62
N GLU A 57 17.53 -9.72 -3.28
CA GLU A 57 18.38 -10.51 -4.15
C GLU A 57 18.55 -9.67 -5.41
N PRO A 58 19.76 -9.22 -5.74
CA PRO A 58 19.98 -8.59 -7.02
C PRO A 58 19.76 -9.64 -8.09
N THR A 59 18.66 -9.55 -8.82
CA THR A 59 18.40 -10.47 -9.91
C THR A 59 19.32 -10.06 -11.04
N CYS A 60 20.34 -10.89 -11.31
CA CYS A 60 21.37 -10.64 -12.31
C CYS A 60 20.84 -9.99 -13.60
N VAL A 61 21.25 -8.73 -13.79
CA VAL A 61 21.68 -8.05 -15.02
C VAL A 61 21.14 -8.65 -16.33
N LEU A 62 20.08 -8.03 -16.86
CA LEU A 62 19.98 -7.70 -18.29
C LEU A 62 19.27 -6.33 -18.39
N ASP A 63 19.95 -5.36 -18.99
CA ASP A 63 19.61 -3.94 -19.20
C ASP A 63 19.91 -2.92 -18.06
N GLU A 64 20.84 -2.02 -18.39
CA GLU A 64 21.58 -1.05 -17.55
C GLU A 64 20.76 0.10 -16.92
N ARG A 65 19.46 -0.04 -16.61
CA ARG A 65 18.65 1.12 -16.12
C ARG A 65 17.59 0.82 -15.07
N VAL A 66 17.65 -0.30 -14.37
CA VAL A 66 16.75 -0.52 -13.24
C VAL A 66 17.60 -0.56 -11.97
N GLU A 67 17.66 0.58 -11.26
CA GLU A 67 17.94 0.53 -9.82
C GLU A 67 16.87 -0.39 -9.23
N GLU A 68 17.23 -1.61 -8.84
CA GLU A 68 16.31 -2.59 -8.26
C GLU A 68 15.83 -2.06 -6.91
N LEU A 69 14.75 -1.27 -6.94
CA LEU A 69 14.13 -0.74 -5.75
C LEU A 69 13.59 -1.90 -4.91
N TRP A 70 14.03 -1.95 -3.67
CA TRP A 70 13.64 -2.99 -2.72
C TRP A 70 12.10 -3.03 -2.60
N PRO A 71 11.43 -4.20 -2.62
CA PRO A 71 9.97 -4.26 -2.63
C PRO A 71 9.28 -3.53 -1.48
N LEU A 72 9.92 -3.49 -0.30
CA LEU A 72 9.42 -2.69 0.81
C LEU A 72 9.41 -1.20 0.47
N GLU A 73 10.48 -0.70 -0.15
CA GLU A 73 10.62 0.71 -0.52
C GLU A 73 9.57 1.10 -1.58
N LEU A 74 9.38 0.28 -2.61
CA LEU A 74 8.36 0.51 -3.63
C LEU A 74 6.95 0.62 -3.04
N GLU A 75 6.59 -0.34 -2.19
CA GLU A 75 5.27 -0.38 -1.55
C GLU A 75 5.12 0.79 -0.56
N ALA A 76 6.15 1.08 0.24
CA ALA A 76 6.14 2.20 1.19
C ALA A 76 6.00 3.55 0.49
N CYS A 77 6.73 3.77 -0.61
CA CYS A 77 6.63 4.97 -1.44
C CYS A 77 5.22 5.11 -2.03
N THR A 78 4.67 4.02 -2.59
CA THR A 78 3.31 4.00 -3.15
C THR A 78 2.27 4.37 -2.09
N VAL A 79 2.34 3.76 -0.91
CA VAL A 79 1.42 4.05 0.19
C VAL A 79 1.57 5.49 0.68
N ALA A 80 2.80 6.00 0.79
CA ALA A 80 3.05 7.37 1.21
C ALA A 80 2.48 8.39 0.19
N VAL A 81 2.50 8.09 -1.11
CA VAL A 81 1.80 8.89 -2.14
C VAL A 81 0.29 8.86 -1.91
N LEU A 82 -0.29 7.67 -1.71
CA LEU A 82 -1.73 7.52 -1.49
C LEU A 82 -2.21 8.25 -0.22
N GLU A 83 -1.43 8.22 0.88
CA GLU A 83 -1.75 8.98 2.09
C GLU A 83 -1.77 10.50 1.84
N LYS A 84 -0.83 11.00 1.04
CA LYS A 84 -0.78 12.42 0.64
C LYS A 84 -1.96 12.80 -0.25
N VAL A 85 -2.35 11.94 -1.17
CA VAL A 85 -3.57 12.11 -1.98
C VAL A 85 -4.79 12.21 -1.07
N CYS A 86 -4.98 11.25 -0.15
CA CYS A 86 -6.09 11.31 0.81
C CYS A 86 -6.08 12.58 1.66
N ALA A 87 -4.91 12.99 2.16
CA ALA A 87 -4.78 14.20 2.94
C ALA A 87 -5.17 15.44 2.12
N GLY A 88 -4.74 15.51 0.86
CA GLY A 88 -5.11 16.57 -0.05
C GLY A 88 -6.61 16.63 -0.32
N LEU A 89 -7.25 15.49 -0.55
CA LEU A 89 -8.70 15.40 -0.74
C LEU A 89 -9.47 15.86 0.51
N ARG A 90 -9.06 15.40 1.70
CA ARG A 90 -9.69 15.81 2.98
C ARG A 90 -9.58 17.31 3.22
N GLN A 91 -8.42 17.90 2.96
CA GLN A 91 -8.19 19.34 3.15
C GLN A 91 -8.95 20.20 2.15
N SER A 92 -9.39 19.64 1.04
CA SER A 92 -10.17 20.35 0.03
C SER A 92 -11.67 20.31 0.31
N PHE A 93 -12.14 19.43 1.19
CA PHE A 93 -13.56 19.19 1.36
C PHE A 93 -14.22 20.21 2.30
N PRO A 94 -15.32 20.90 1.91
CA PRO A 94 -15.74 21.28 0.54
C PRO A 94 -15.05 22.59 0.08
N PRO A 95 -14.80 22.81 -1.25
CA PRO A 95 -15.14 21.97 -2.41
C PRO A 95 -14.00 21.04 -2.89
N GLY A 96 -14.38 19.85 -3.40
CA GLY A 96 -13.48 18.83 -3.95
C GLY A 96 -12.47 19.34 -4.99
N VAL A 97 -11.52 18.49 -5.41
CA VAL A 97 -10.41 18.91 -6.28
C VAL A 97 -10.74 18.63 -7.73
N SER A 98 -10.70 19.64 -8.60
CA SER A 98 -10.78 19.41 -10.05
C SER A 98 -9.46 18.82 -10.55
N ILE A 99 -9.55 17.73 -11.29
CA ILE A 99 -8.45 17.09 -12.01
C ILE A 99 -8.78 17.02 -13.50
N PRO A 100 -7.78 16.90 -14.40
CA PRO A 100 -8.04 16.63 -15.81
C PRO A 100 -8.92 15.39 -15.97
N ALA A 101 -9.97 15.47 -16.80
CA ALA A 101 -10.84 14.33 -17.09
C ALA A 101 -10.07 13.23 -17.80
N ARG A 102 -10.44 11.98 -17.51
CA ARG A 102 -9.80 10.79 -18.05
C ARG A 102 -9.94 10.77 -19.58
N LYS A 103 -8.84 10.95 -20.31
CA LYS A 103 -8.76 10.45 -21.70
C LYS A 103 -8.28 9.01 -21.64
N LEU A 104 -8.83 8.16 -22.51
CA LEU A 104 -8.56 6.70 -22.61
C LEU A 104 -7.08 6.31 -22.75
N ARG A 105 -6.15 7.26 -22.86
CA ARG A 105 -4.70 7.03 -22.88
C ARG A 105 -4.10 7.68 -21.65
N ARG A 106 -3.72 6.86 -20.67
CA ARG A 106 -3.00 7.28 -19.45
C ARG A 106 -1.59 7.71 -19.83
N ASP A 107 -1.41 8.96 -20.26
CA ASP A 107 -0.06 9.52 -20.38
C ASP A 107 0.49 9.75 -18.96
N TYR A 108 1.80 9.53 -18.80
CA TYR A 108 2.52 9.82 -17.57
C TYR A 108 2.29 11.28 -17.11
N ASN A 109 2.21 12.22 -18.05
CA ASN A 109 1.93 13.63 -17.76
C ASN A 109 0.54 13.86 -17.16
N ASP A 110 -0.46 13.06 -17.54
CA ASP A 110 -1.82 13.17 -16.97
C ASP A 110 -1.82 12.73 -15.51
N VAL A 111 -1.10 11.65 -15.19
CA VAL A 111 -0.92 11.18 -13.81
C VAL A 111 -0.22 12.24 -12.97
N LEU A 112 0.87 12.82 -13.48
CA LEU A 112 1.57 13.91 -12.80
C LEU A 112 0.67 15.14 -12.61
N SER A 113 -0.17 15.47 -13.58
CA SER A 113 -1.12 16.58 -13.49
C SER A 113 -2.17 16.36 -12.40
N CYS A 114 -2.70 15.13 -12.29
CA CYS A 114 -3.59 14.73 -11.21
C CYS A 114 -2.91 14.81 -9.84
N LEU A 115 -1.69 14.27 -9.70
CA LEU A 115 -0.92 14.36 -8.45
C LEU A 115 -0.59 15.82 -8.09
N HIS A 116 -0.27 16.65 -9.09
CA HIS A 116 -0.04 18.07 -8.89
C HIS A 116 -1.30 18.76 -8.37
N ALA A 117 -2.47 18.52 -8.97
CA ALA A 117 -3.76 19.06 -8.52
C ALA A 117 -4.02 18.76 -7.04
N LEU A 118 -3.66 17.55 -6.61
CA LEU A 118 -3.83 17.05 -5.25
C LEU A 118 -2.74 17.51 -4.29
N SER A 119 -1.66 18.16 -4.76
CA SER A 119 -0.62 18.74 -3.92
C SER A 119 -1.01 20.09 -3.34
N ASP A 120 -0.37 20.53 -2.26
CA ASP A 120 -0.70 21.81 -1.60
C ASP A 120 -0.64 22.99 -2.58
N GLN A 121 0.34 22.95 -3.49
CA GLN A 121 0.50 23.96 -4.54
C GLN A 121 -0.64 23.91 -5.56
N GLY A 122 -1.01 22.73 -6.05
CA GLY A 122 -2.11 22.59 -7.01
C GLY A 122 -3.46 22.94 -6.40
N ARG A 123 -3.70 22.55 -5.15
CA ARG A 123 -4.91 22.88 -4.41
C ARG A 123 -5.08 24.38 -4.18
N ARG A 124 -3.98 25.11 -3.93
CA ARG A 124 -4.00 26.59 -3.83
C ARG A 124 -4.20 27.25 -5.19
N ALA A 125 -3.54 26.73 -6.23
CA ALA A 125 -3.59 27.31 -7.56
C ALA A 125 -4.91 27.04 -8.30
N ARG A 126 -5.60 25.93 -7.98
CA ARG A 126 -6.88 25.53 -8.60
C ARG A 126 -6.88 25.60 -10.14
N LYS A 127 -5.74 25.31 -10.78
CA LYS A 127 -5.53 25.50 -12.24
C LYS A 127 -6.55 24.77 -13.12
N PHE A 128 -7.12 23.68 -12.63
CA PHE A 128 -8.07 22.87 -13.37
C PHE A 128 -9.53 23.30 -13.14
N ASP A 129 -9.80 24.22 -12.21
CA ASP A 129 -11.16 24.70 -11.94
C ASP A 129 -11.71 25.57 -13.08
N VAL A 130 -10.84 26.13 -13.92
CA VAL A 130 -11.21 26.92 -15.11
C VAL A 130 -11.42 26.06 -16.36
N LEU A 131 -11.11 24.76 -16.30
CA LEU A 131 -11.34 23.87 -17.43
C LEU A 131 -12.83 23.66 -17.68
N HIS A 132 -13.20 23.56 -18.95
CA HIS A 132 -14.56 23.21 -19.35
C HIS A 132 -14.96 21.86 -18.71
N PRO A 133 -16.20 21.68 -18.20
CA PRO A 133 -16.63 20.45 -17.52
C PRO A 133 -16.31 19.14 -18.26
N LYS A 134 -16.42 19.12 -19.59
CA LYS A 134 -16.01 17.97 -20.43
C LYS A 134 -14.54 17.52 -20.31
N TYR A 135 -13.67 18.36 -19.75
CA TYR A 135 -12.23 18.13 -19.62
C TYR A 135 -11.76 18.09 -18.17
N ARG A 136 -12.69 18.10 -17.20
CA ARG A 136 -12.35 17.96 -15.79
C ARG A 136 -13.29 17.00 -15.07
N GLU A 137 -12.75 16.36 -14.05
CA GLU A 137 -13.51 15.58 -13.08
C GLU A 137 -13.28 16.20 -11.69
N THR A 138 -14.32 16.19 -10.86
CA THR A 138 -14.19 16.60 -9.47
C THR A 138 -13.97 15.36 -8.63
N MET A 139 -12.83 15.28 -7.96
CA MET A 139 -12.51 14.20 -7.05
C MET A 139 -12.83 14.61 -5.60
N SER A 140 -13.58 13.76 -4.91
CA SER A 140 -13.89 13.87 -3.50
C SER A 140 -13.27 12.72 -2.71
N ILE A 141 -13.11 12.93 -1.40
CA ILE A 141 -12.70 11.87 -0.48
C ILE A 141 -13.73 10.72 -0.43
N SER A 142 -15.01 11.02 -0.70
CA SER A 142 -16.07 10.01 -0.79
C SER A 142 -15.87 9.01 -1.92
N ASP A 143 -15.14 9.40 -2.97
CA ASP A 143 -15.02 8.63 -4.20
C ASP A 143 -13.89 7.60 -4.11
N THR A 144 -13.05 7.69 -3.06
CA THR A 144 -11.85 6.87 -2.92
C THR A 144 -11.76 6.23 -1.54
N ARG A 145 -11.95 4.91 -1.48
CA ARG A 145 -11.62 4.14 -0.28
C ARG A 145 -10.18 3.63 -0.37
N ILE A 146 -9.25 4.42 0.15
CA ILE A 146 -7.87 3.99 0.36
C ILE A 146 -7.75 3.40 1.77
N ARG A 147 -7.25 2.17 1.85
CA ARG A 147 -7.01 1.51 3.13
C ARG A 147 -6.00 2.30 3.94
N LYS A 148 -6.31 2.57 5.22
CA LYS A 148 -5.36 3.24 6.11
C LYS A 148 -4.13 2.35 6.30
N CYS A 149 -2.96 2.87 5.96
CA CYS A 149 -1.68 2.34 6.43
C CYS A 149 -1.32 3.03 7.74
N PHE A 150 -0.70 2.30 8.67
CA PHE A 150 -0.24 2.84 9.94
C PHE A 150 1.27 3.06 9.97
N GLY A 151 2.01 2.46 9.03
CA GLY A 151 3.46 2.61 8.88
C GLY A 151 4.15 1.29 8.58
N TRP A 152 5.47 1.36 8.45
CA TRP A 152 6.34 0.19 8.37
C TRP A 152 6.82 -0.22 9.77
N VAL A 153 7.13 -1.50 9.95
CA VAL A 153 7.60 -2.07 11.22
C VAL A 153 8.70 -3.09 10.97
N GLN A 154 9.70 -3.11 11.86
CA GLN A 154 10.71 -4.16 11.92
C GLN A 154 10.18 -5.32 12.78
N LEU A 155 10.40 -6.55 12.31
CA LEU A 155 9.87 -7.78 12.91
C LEU A 155 11.01 -8.75 13.16
N HIS A 156 11.09 -9.33 14.35
CA HIS A 156 12.00 -10.45 14.58
C HIS A 156 11.36 -11.75 14.12
N GLY A 157 12.16 -12.62 13.52
CA GLY A 157 11.76 -13.92 13.06
C GLY A 157 11.02 -14.76 14.11
N GLU A 158 11.52 -14.77 15.34
CA GLU A 158 10.87 -15.43 16.48
C GLU A 158 9.42 -14.95 16.69
N ASP A 159 9.16 -13.65 16.54
CA ASP A 159 7.83 -13.07 16.76
C ASP A 159 6.84 -13.46 15.66
N ILE A 160 7.30 -13.78 14.45
CA ILE A 160 6.43 -14.09 13.31
C ILE A 160 6.45 -15.57 12.92
N ARG A 161 7.31 -16.39 13.53
CA ARG A 161 7.44 -17.83 13.23
C ARG A 161 6.15 -18.62 13.38
N ILE A 162 5.30 -18.32 14.36
CA ILE A 162 4.01 -19.02 14.51
C ILE A 162 3.00 -18.65 13.38
N VAL A 163 3.32 -17.71 12.48
CA VAL A 163 2.62 -17.58 11.20
C VAL A 163 2.95 -18.75 10.27
N ASN A 164 4.18 -19.28 10.35
CA ASN A 164 4.62 -20.43 9.55
C ASN A 164 3.73 -21.67 9.78
N SER A 165 3.24 -21.90 11.00
CA SER A 165 2.37 -23.06 11.31
C SER A 165 0.99 -22.96 10.68
N ARG A 166 0.63 -21.82 10.08
CA ARG A 166 -0.63 -21.57 9.37
C ARG A 166 -0.46 -21.52 7.86
N ILE A 167 0.77 -21.66 7.35
CA ILE A 167 1.05 -21.80 5.92
C ILE A 167 0.80 -23.27 5.56
N ASN A 168 -0.15 -23.52 4.66
CA ASN A 168 -0.38 -24.86 4.15
C ASN A 168 0.75 -25.27 3.19
N ARG A 169 1.50 -26.31 3.55
CA ARG A 169 2.60 -26.88 2.75
C ARG A 169 2.14 -27.34 1.38
N ASP A 170 0.92 -27.83 1.23
CA ASP A 170 0.46 -28.41 -0.04
C ASP A 170 0.09 -27.35 -1.09
N THR A 171 -0.22 -26.13 -0.64
CA THR A 171 -0.40 -24.97 -1.55
C THR A 171 0.93 -24.33 -1.98
N TRP A 172 2.05 -24.79 -1.43
CA TRP A 172 3.38 -24.19 -1.56
C TRP A 172 4.17 -24.75 -2.75
N ASP A 173 4.10 -26.07 -2.99
CA ASP A 173 4.85 -26.76 -4.07
C ASP A 173 4.43 -26.37 -5.50
N ARG A 174 3.41 -25.52 -5.67
CA ARG A 174 2.87 -25.12 -6.98
C ARG A 174 3.29 -23.74 -7.47
N LYS A 175 4.01 -22.93 -6.67
CA LYS A 175 4.52 -21.62 -7.11
C LYS A 175 6.05 -21.62 -7.04
N ASP A 176 6.66 -21.18 -8.13
CA ASP A 176 8.08 -21.21 -8.44
C ASP A 176 9.06 -21.04 -7.26
N LYS A 177 10.22 -21.68 -7.44
CA LYS A 177 11.39 -21.85 -6.54
C LYS A 177 11.96 -20.57 -5.89
N THR A 178 11.40 -19.39 -6.13
CA THR A 178 11.84 -18.09 -5.59
C THR A 178 11.00 -17.59 -4.41
N SER A 179 9.97 -18.32 -3.97
CA SER A 179 9.22 -17.94 -2.78
C SER A 179 9.95 -18.37 -1.50
N LEU A 180 10.62 -17.41 -0.84
CA LEU A 180 11.30 -17.59 0.44
C LEU A 180 10.38 -18.27 1.47
N SER A 181 10.78 -19.49 1.80
CA SER A 181 10.03 -20.46 2.57
C SER A 181 10.38 -20.36 4.04
N TYR A 182 9.38 -19.99 4.84
CA TYR A 182 9.44 -19.93 6.30
C TYR A 182 10.27 -18.76 6.86
N PHE A 183 9.70 -18.05 7.83
CA PHE A 183 10.44 -17.08 8.62
C PHE A 183 11.45 -17.81 9.51
N SER A 184 12.74 -17.57 9.28
CA SER A 184 13.86 -17.97 10.15
C SER A 184 13.74 -17.28 11.50
N ARG A 185 14.15 -17.96 12.57
CA ARG A 185 14.09 -17.41 13.94
C ARG A 185 14.98 -16.19 14.15
N ASP A 186 16.18 -16.26 13.59
CA ASP A 186 17.29 -15.35 13.90
C ASP A 186 17.40 -14.20 12.89
N GLU A 187 16.47 -14.12 11.94
CA GLU A 187 16.42 -13.06 10.94
C GLU A 187 15.53 -11.89 11.37
N THR A 188 15.75 -10.76 10.72
CA THR A 188 14.91 -9.58 10.83
C THR A 188 14.15 -9.39 9.53
N TYR A 189 12.85 -9.16 9.65
CA TYR A 189 11.95 -8.91 8.54
C TYR A 189 11.36 -7.52 8.66
N PHE A 190 10.77 -7.05 7.56
CA PHE A 190 10.03 -5.80 7.53
C PHE A 190 8.60 -6.06 7.11
N GLY A 191 7.69 -5.25 7.63
CA GLY A 191 6.29 -5.32 7.24
C GLY A 191 5.62 -3.97 7.22
N LEU A 192 4.46 -3.96 6.58
CA LEU A 192 3.56 -2.81 6.52
C LEU A 192 2.28 -3.13 7.27
N VAL A 193 1.89 -2.23 8.15
CA VAL A 193 0.70 -2.36 8.99
C VAL A 193 -0.44 -1.58 8.37
N TYR A 194 -1.55 -2.26 8.06
CA TYR A 194 -2.74 -1.68 7.48
C TYR A 194 -3.97 -1.89 8.36
N GLU A 195 -5.05 -1.16 8.06
CA GLU A 195 -6.37 -1.44 8.60
C GLU A 195 -6.75 -2.91 8.34
N PHE A 196 -7.28 -3.56 9.38
CA PHE A 196 -7.95 -4.83 9.20
C PHE A 196 -9.35 -4.58 8.67
N VAL A 197 -9.65 -5.19 7.52
CA VAL A 197 -11.00 -5.19 6.95
C VAL A 197 -11.53 -6.60 7.14
N PRO A 198 -12.54 -6.81 8.02
CA PRO A 198 -13.18 -8.11 8.17
C PRO A 198 -13.68 -8.61 6.81
N GLN A 199 -13.71 -9.93 6.63
CA GLN A 199 -14.40 -10.50 5.47
C GLN A 199 -15.88 -10.11 5.57
N ALA A 200 -16.29 -9.21 4.66
CA ALA A 200 -17.68 -8.93 4.38
C ALA A 200 -18.10 -9.74 3.14
N PRO A 201 -19.40 -9.97 2.92
CA PRO A 201 -19.89 -10.45 1.65
C PRO A 201 -19.30 -9.60 0.52
N LYS A 202 -18.80 -10.25 -0.54
CA LYS A 202 -18.22 -9.54 -1.68
C LYS A 202 -19.31 -8.69 -2.34
N GLU A 203 -19.21 -7.38 -2.20
CA GLU A 203 -19.98 -6.46 -3.02
C GLU A 203 -19.40 -6.49 -4.44
N LEU A 204 -19.93 -7.36 -5.29
CA LEU A 204 -19.52 -7.52 -6.69
C LEU A 204 -19.38 -6.16 -7.40
N ASN A 205 -20.34 -5.27 -7.18
CA ASN A 205 -20.36 -3.91 -7.75
C ASN A 205 -19.17 -3.04 -7.29
N ALA A 206 -18.59 -3.29 -6.12
CA ALA A 206 -17.42 -2.55 -5.64
C ALA A 206 -16.13 -3.09 -6.27
N VAL A 207 -16.07 -4.41 -6.49
CA VAL A 207 -14.95 -5.07 -7.18
C VAL A 207 -14.92 -4.68 -8.65
N GLU A 208 -16.07 -4.67 -9.32
CA GLU A 208 -16.19 -4.23 -10.73
C GLU A 208 -15.75 -2.78 -10.91
N ARG A 209 -16.25 -1.86 -10.06
CA ARG A 209 -15.81 -0.45 -10.08
C ARG A 209 -14.30 -0.28 -9.85
N GLN A 210 -13.68 -1.13 -9.03
CA GLN A 210 -12.24 -1.12 -8.87
C GLN A 210 -11.51 -1.66 -10.11
N LEU A 211 -12.02 -2.73 -10.72
CA LEU A 211 -11.45 -3.26 -11.96
C LEU A 211 -11.55 -2.26 -13.11
N GLU A 212 -12.69 -1.58 -13.27
CA GLU A 212 -12.87 -0.47 -14.22
C GLU A 212 -11.97 0.74 -13.92
N PHE A 213 -11.63 0.95 -12.65
CA PHE A 213 -10.63 1.96 -12.29
C PHE A 213 -9.23 1.53 -12.72
N PHE A 214 -8.86 0.25 -12.66
CA PHE A 214 -7.52 -0.20 -13.01
C PHE A 214 -7.33 -0.54 -14.49
N HIS A 215 -8.39 -0.92 -15.20
CA HIS A 215 -8.43 -1.13 -16.66
C HIS A 215 -8.90 0.12 -17.43
#